data_AF-A0A951VDX6-F1
#
_entry.id   AF-A0A951VDX6-F1
#
_cell.length_a   1.000
_cell.length_b   1.000
_cell.length_c   1.000
_cell.angle_alpha   90.00
_cell.angle_beta   90.00
_cell.angle_gamma   90.00
#
_symmetry.space_group_name_H-M   'P 1'
#
loop_
_entity.id
_entity.type
_entity.pdbx_description
1 polymer ?
#
loop_
_entity_poly.entity_id
_entity_poly.type
_entity_poly.pdbx_seq_one_letter_code
_entity_poly.pdbx_strand_id
1 'polypeptide(L)'
;MRKLLLIIIIAFVSASCRSQATHEPKTTRIIPGAERVSEYLPFIKGKRIGVLVNNTSMIGKSHLVDSLTRLGVKVAVIFGPEHGFRGTASAGEKVGNYIDEATGIPVVSLYGSKRRPSEEDVKDVDIMLYDIQDVGVRFYTYISSMQEFMEAAFEYGKPLIILDRPNPNGFYVDGPVLEKEFTSFIGKQPVPIVYGMTIGEYASMLAGEKWLTPKANEKYAAFSKVQEPGNFNFLIVHNANYDHNSKYILPEKPSPNLPEIQSIYWYPSTCLFEGTSLSEGRGTDKPFQIFGAPSLPKTLFAFTPTSRPGAVSSKHYNEVCYGWNLSGTPEEVLKAVDHKIQLKWILEAYKLFPDKDKFFLV
;
A
#
# COMPACT_ATOMS: atom_id res chain seq x y z
N MET A 1 -23.22 -14.32 88.64
CA MET A 1 -23.28 -15.52 87.79
C MET A 1 -22.96 -15.12 86.36
N ARG A 2 -21.84 -15.65 85.84
CA ARG A 2 -21.44 -15.91 84.43
C ARG A 2 -22.17 -15.25 83.23
N LYS A 3 -21.31 -14.76 82.30
CA LYS A 3 -21.44 -14.55 80.82
C LYS A 3 -21.83 -13.13 80.39
N LEU A 4 -20.93 -12.32 79.79
CA LEU A 4 -20.27 -12.39 78.46
C LEU A 4 -21.20 -11.94 77.31
N LEU A 5 -20.98 -10.74 76.76
CA LEU A 5 -21.28 -10.35 75.36
C LEU A 5 -20.57 -9.02 75.06
N LEU A 6 -19.40 -9.04 74.41
CA LEU A 6 -19.17 -8.76 72.99
C LEU A 6 -19.37 -7.27 72.60
N ILE A 7 -18.26 -6.51 72.64
CA ILE A 7 -18.16 -5.14 72.10
C ILE A 7 -17.71 -5.25 70.63
N ILE A 8 -18.57 -4.80 69.71
CA ILE A 8 -18.26 -4.67 68.28
C ILE A 8 -17.59 -3.31 68.07
N ILE A 9 -16.32 -3.31 67.68
CA ILE A 9 -15.58 -2.12 67.22
C ILE A 9 -15.83 -1.99 65.70
N ILE A 10 -16.63 -0.99 65.31
CA ILE A 10 -16.78 -0.60 63.90
C ILE A 10 -15.65 0.38 63.57
N ALA A 11 -14.64 -0.09 62.84
CA ALA A 11 -13.59 0.74 62.27
C ALA A 11 -14.11 1.41 60.99
N PHE A 12 -14.28 2.73 61.02
CA PHE A 12 -14.51 3.57 59.85
C PHE A 12 -13.21 3.66 59.03
N VAL A 13 -13.13 2.91 57.94
CA VAL A 13 -12.08 3.07 56.91
C VAL A 13 -12.57 4.13 55.92
N SER A 14 -12.03 5.34 56.04
CA SER A 14 -12.19 6.40 55.04
C SER A 14 -11.42 6.02 53.77
N ALA A 15 -12.13 5.53 52.77
CA ALA A 15 -11.59 5.28 51.44
C ALA A 15 -11.36 6.62 50.72
N SER A 16 -10.13 7.11 50.74
CA SER A 16 -9.67 8.19 49.86
C SER A 16 -9.63 7.67 48.43
N CYS A 17 -10.71 7.88 47.69
CA CYS A 17 -10.81 7.60 46.27
C CYS A 17 -9.92 8.61 45.51
N ARG A 18 -8.66 8.26 45.26
CA ARG A 18 -7.84 8.95 44.26
C ARG A 18 -8.39 8.58 42.90
N SER A 19 -9.11 9.51 42.28
CA SER A 19 -9.43 9.49 40.86
C SER A 19 -8.12 9.35 40.08
N GLN A 20 -7.84 8.13 39.59
CA GLN A 20 -6.90 7.96 38.50
C GLN A 20 -7.57 8.55 37.27
N ALA A 21 -7.16 9.77 36.91
CA ALA A 21 -7.43 10.30 35.59
C ALA A 21 -6.87 9.29 34.59
N THR A 22 -7.74 8.56 33.92
CA THR A 22 -7.40 7.76 32.75
C THR A 22 -6.85 8.72 31.71
N HIS A 23 -5.53 8.78 31.57
CA HIS A 23 -4.90 9.37 30.40
C HIS A 23 -5.36 8.54 29.21
N GLU A 24 -6.39 8.99 28.50
CA GLU A 24 -6.60 8.53 27.13
C GLU A 24 -5.29 8.81 26.38
N PRO A 25 -4.68 7.80 25.73
CA PRO A 25 -3.49 8.03 24.95
C PRO A 25 -3.86 9.03 23.87
N LYS A 26 -3.28 10.23 23.93
CA LYS A 26 -3.30 11.16 22.79
C LYS A 26 -2.70 10.41 21.62
N THR A 27 -3.51 10.02 20.66
CA THR A 27 -3.05 9.38 19.44
C THR A 27 -2.23 10.41 18.66
N THR A 28 -0.91 10.33 18.80
CA THR A 28 -0.02 11.21 18.06
C THR A 28 -0.19 10.94 16.57
N ARG A 29 -0.44 12.00 15.79
CA ARG A 29 -0.61 11.89 14.34
C ARG A 29 0.61 11.21 13.71
N ILE A 30 0.37 10.19 12.89
CA ILE A 30 1.38 9.58 12.03
C ILE A 30 1.84 10.60 10.98
N ILE A 31 3.15 10.74 10.81
CA ILE A 31 3.76 11.67 9.85
C ILE A 31 4.55 10.84 8.84
N PRO A 32 4.05 10.70 7.59
CA PRO A 32 4.76 9.98 6.53
C PRO A 32 6.13 10.59 6.23
N GLY A 33 7.04 9.79 5.65
CA GLY A 33 8.38 10.24 5.27
C GLY A 33 8.37 11.49 4.38
N ALA A 34 7.39 11.61 3.48
CA ALA A 34 7.22 12.79 2.64
C ALA A 34 6.89 14.09 3.41
N GLU A 35 6.25 14.00 4.57
CA GLU A 35 5.99 15.18 5.42
C GLU A 35 7.22 15.57 6.26
N ARG A 36 8.22 14.70 6.37
CA ARG A 36 9.45 14.93 7.14
C ARG A 36 10.52 15.66 6.30
N VAL A 37 10.15 16.80 5.72
CA VAL A 37 10.97 17.58 4.77
C VAL A 37 12.39 17.86 5.28
N SER A 38 12.55 18.15 6.57
CA SER A 38 13.85 18.42 7.20
C SER A 38 14.83 17.25 7.12
N GLU A 39 14.33 16.02 7.01
CA GLU A 39 15.16 14.79 6.99
C GLU A 39 15.79 14.54 5.63
N TYR A 40 15.21 15.05 4.54
CA TYR A 40 15.69 14.75 3.18
C TYR A 40 16.00 15.99 2.34
N LEU A 41 15.45 17.16 2.65
CA LEU A 41 15.76 18.39 1.91
C LEU A 41 17.26 18.70 1.87
N PRO A 42 18.04 18.53 2.96
CA PRO A 42 19.50 18.72 2.91
C PRO A 42 20.21 17.82 1.89
N PHE A 43 19.67 16.63 1.62
CA PHE A 43 20.26 15.65 0.70
C PHE A 43 19.99 15.99 -0.77
N ILE A 44 18.87 16.65 -1.07
CA ILE A 44 18.41 16.92 -2.46
C ILE A 44 18.57 18.38 -2.89
N LYS A 45 18.90 19.31 -1.98
CA LYS A 45 19.06 20.73 -2.32
C LYS A 45 20.20 20.93 -3.31
N GLY A 46 19.93 21.67 -4.39
CA GLY A 46 20.91 21.93 -5.45
C GLY A 46 21.23 20.72 -6.34
N LYS A 47 20.49 19.61 -6.20
CA LYS A 47 20.61 18.40 -7.02
C LYS A 47 19.45 18.31 -8.00
N ARG A 48 19.68 17.64 -9.13
CA ARG A 48 18.64 17.24 -10.08
C ARG A 48 18.06 15.91 -9.62
N ILE A 49 16.77 15.85 -9.38
CA ILE A 49 16.13 14.63 -8.86
C ILE A 49 15.17 14.01 -9.87
N GLY A 50 15.20 12.67 -9.95
CA GLY A 50 14.21 11.86 -10.64
C GLY A 50 13.26 11.26 -9.61
N VAL A 51 11.95 11.45 -9.79
CA VAL A 51 10.94 11.11 -8.76
C VAL A 51 9.95 10.07 -9.28
N LEU A 52 9.84 8.91 -8.63
CA LEU A 52 8.74 7.95 -8.87
C LEU A 52 7.61 8.21 -7.88
N VAL A 53 6.48 8.68 -8.41
CA VAL A 53 5.34 9.22 -7.65
C VAL A 53 4.04 8.85 -8.34
N ASN A 54 2.95 8.85 -7.57
CA ASN A 54 1.59 8.79 -8.10
C ASN A 54 0.66 9.79 -7.39
N ASN A 55 -0.64 9.71 -7.63
CA ASN A 55 -1.63 10.62 -7.02
C ASN A 55 -1.64 10.56 -5.49
N THR A 56 -1.09 9.52 -4.87
CA THR A 56 -1.00 9.38 -3.41
C THR A 56 0.19 10.11 -2.80
N SER A 57 1.12 10.60 -3.62
CA SER A 57 2.36 11.26 -3.23
C SER A 57 2.12 12.69 -2.71
N MET A 58 1.26 12.81 -1.70
CA MET A 58 0.82 14.08 -1.15
C MET A 58 1.58 14.44 0.13
N ILE A 59 1.84 15.73 0.31
CA ILE A 59 2.25 16.38 1.56
C ILE A 59 1.13 17.34 1.94
N GLY A 60 0.30 16.94 2.91
CA GLY A 60 -0.94 17.63 3.21
C GLY A 60 -1.85 17.69 1.97
N LYS A 61 -2.05 18.89 1.41
CA LYS A 61 -2.89 19.12 0.22
C LYS A 61 -2.11 19.37 -1.07
N SER A 62 -0.78 19.35 -1.03
CA SER A 62 0.07 19.56 -2.21
C SER A 62 0.73 18.25 -2.61
N HIS A 63 0.82 17.99 -3.92
CA HIS A 63 1.62 16.87 -4.41
C HIS A 63 3.10 17.10 -4.09
N LEU A 64 3.86 16.02 -3.90
CA LEU A 64 5.27 16.05 -3.53
C LEU A 64 6.08 16.85 -4.55
N VAL A 65 5.89 16.58 -5.84
CA VAL A 65 6.55 17.31 -6.95
C VAL A 65 6.35 18.82 -6.82
N ASP A 66 5.12 19.27 -6.61
CA ASP A 66 4.80 20.71 -6.52
C ASP A 66 5.44 21.33 -5.28
N SER A 67 5.46 20.57 -4.17
CA SER A 67 6.08 20.98 -2.92
C SER A 67 7.60 21.12 -3.07
N LEU A 68 8.26 20.15 -3.73
CA LEU A 68 9.70 20.19 -4.01
C LEU A 68 10.07 21.35 -4.93
N THR A 69 9.31 21.57 -6.00
CA THR A 69 9.50 22.71 -6.91
C THR A 69 9.37 24.04 -6.17
N ARG A 70 8.36 24.19 -5.30
CA ARG A 70 8.17 25.40 -4.48
C ARG A 70 9.32 25.62 -3.49
N LEU A 71 9.95 24.56 -3.01
CA LEU A 71 11.16 24.61 -2.17
C LEU A 71 12.45 24.88 -2.97
N GLY A 72 12.36 25.08 -4.30
CA GLY A 72 13.50 25.35 -5.16
C GLY A 72 14.33 24.11 -5.50
N VAL A 73 13.78 22.90 -5.31
CA VAL A 73 14.44 21.65 -5.73
C VAL A 73 14.24 21.45 -7.23
N LYS A 74 15.30 21.06 -7.94
CA LYS A 74 15.26 20.81 -9.38
C LYS A 74 14.78 19.39 -9.66
N VAL A 75 13.48 19.21 -9.88
CA VAL A 75 12.92 17.95 -10.36
C VAL A 75 13.18 17.85 -11.88
N ALA A 76 14.05 16.92 -12.28
CA ALA A 76 14.48 16.78 -13.67
C ALA A 76 13.53 15.90 -14.50
N VAL A 77 12.96 14.87 -13.87
CA VAL A 77 12.04 13.92 -14.51
C VAL A 77 11.11 13.30 -13.48
N ILE A 78 9.86 13.10 -13.87
CA ILE A 78 8.84 12.39 -13.09
C ILE A 78 8.64 11.02 -13.73
N PHE A 79 8.61 9.97 -12.91
CA PHE A 79 8.25 8.63 -13.32
C PHE A 79 6.84 8.33 -12.79
N GLY A 80 5.94 7.97 -13.69
CA GLY A 80 4.56 7.60 -13.34
C GLY A 80 4.31 6.10 -13.54
N PRO A 81 3.65 5.39 -12.61
CA PRO A 81 3.27 3.99 -12.78
C PRO A 81 1.97 3.86 -13.61
N GLU A 82 1.23 2.76 -13.44
CA GLU A 82 0.03 2.37 -14.18
C GLU A 82 -1.07 3.44 -14.34
N HIS A 83 -1.31 4.27 -13.30
CA HIS A 83 -2.37 5.28 -13.32
C HIS A 83 -1.84 6.70 -13.60
N GLY A 84 -0.60 6.80 -14.09
CA GLY A 84 0.13 8.06 -14.17
C GLY A 84 0.36 8.66 -12.78
N PHE A 85 0.85 9.91 -12.75
CA PHE A 85 1.21 10.53 -11.48
C PHE A 85 0.20 11.53 -10.90
N ARG A 86 -0.65 12.14 -11.73
CA ARG A 86 -1.73 13.03 -11.27
C ARG A 86 -3.06 12.29 -11.01
N GLY A 87 -3.14 10.99 -11.28
CA GLY A 87 -4.35 10.18 -11.07
C GLY A 87 -5.52 10.52 -12.02
N THR A 88 -5.25 11.25 -13.11
CA THR A 88 -6.24 11.64 -14.11
C THR A 88 -6.45 10.58 -15.20
N ALA A 89 -5.59 9.57 -15.29
CA ALA A 89 -5.68 8.50 -16.28
C ALA A 89 -6.58 7.34 -15.80
N SER A 90 -7.40 6.81 -16.71
CA SER A 90 -8.27 5.66 -16.39
C SER A 90 -7.46 4.36 -16.27
N ALA A 91 -7.99 3.36 -15.55
CA ALA A 91 -7.36 2.03 -15.51
C ALA A 91 -7.30 1.43 -16.92
N GLY A 92 -6.10 1.02 -17.36
CA GLY A 92 -5.86 0.47 -18.70
C GLY A 92 -5.62 1.52 -19.79
N GLU A 93 -5.71 2.83 -19.48
CA GLU A 93 -5.32 3.89 -20.40
C GLU A 93 -3.79 3.97 -20.45
N LYS A 94 -3.20 3.77 -21.65
CA LYS A 94 -1.76 3.90 -21.82
C LYS A 94 -1.37 5.37 -21.70
N VAL A 95 -0.95 5.78 -20.50
CA VAL A 95 -0.27 7.05 -20.31
C VAL A 95 1.12 6.91 -20.92
N GLY A 96 1.37 7.58 -22.04
CA GLY A 96 2.69 7.67 -22.65
C GLY A 96 3.60 8.64 -21.90
N ASN A 97 4.75 8.97 -22.49
CA ASN A 97 5.57 10.08 -22.00
C ASN A 97 4.91 11.41 -22.39
N TYR A 98 4.99 12.41 -21.51
CA TYR A 98 4.43 13.75 -21.73
C TYR A 98 5.16 14.80 -20.92
N ILE A 99 4.79 16.07 -21.06
CA ILE A 99 5.25 17.17 -20.20
C ILE A 99 4.10 17.53 -19.26
N ASP A 100 4.33 17.52 -17.94
CA ASP A 100 3.31 17.95 -16.98
C ASP A 100 3.00 19.44 -17.18
N GLU A 101 1.77 19.76 -17.56
CA GLU A 101 1.38 21.15 -17.90
C GLU A 101 1.55 22.11 -16.72
N ALA A 102 1.36 21.64 -15.49
CA ALA A 102 1.45 22.46 -14.29
C ALA A 102 2.90 22.85 -13.93
N THR A 103 3.88 21.99 -14.22
CA THR A 103 5.27 22.17 -13.77
C THR A 103 6.27 22.32 -14.91
N GLY A 104 5.91 21.95 -16.14
CA GLY A 104 6.81 21.87 -17.29
C GLY A 104 7.83 20.72 -17.21
N ILE A 105 7.67 19.79 -16.27
CA ILE A 105 8.62 18.69 -16.04
C ILE A 105 8.26 17.50 -16.96
N PRO A 106 9.25 16.84 -17.60
CA PRO A 106 8.99 15.63 -18.37
C PRO A 106 8.55 14.48 -17.48
N VAL A 107 7.53 13.76 -17.95
CA VAL A 107 6.97 12.56 -17.32
C VAL A 107 7.27 11.36 -18.19
N VAL A 108 7.91 10.35 -17.60
CA VAL A 108 8.19 9.05 -18.20
C VAL A 108 7.25 8.01 -17.62
N SER A 109 6.52 7.32 -18.49
CA SER A 109 5.65 6.22 -18.07
C SER A 109 6.47 4.96 -17.81
N LEU A 110 6.30 4.41 -16.60
CA LEU A 110 6.85 3.11 -16.18
C LEU A 110 5.74 2.05 -16.16
N TYR A 111 4.85 2.10 -17.17
CA TYR A 111 3.81 1.10 -17.37
C TYR A 111 3.86 0.45 -18.76
N GLY A 112 3.37 -0.78 -18.84
CA GLY A 112 3.35 -1.56 -20.09
C GLY A 112 4.72 -2.16 -20.41
N SER A 113 5.27 -1.78 -21.58
CA SER A 113 6.54 -2.33 -22.08
C SER A 113 7.78 -1.79 -21.37
N LYS A 114 7.65 -0.65 -20.67
CA LYS A 114 8.70 -0.05 -19.86
C LYS A 114 8.23 -0.01 -18.42
N ARG A 115 8.92 -0.69 -17.52
CA ARG A 115 8.55 -0.80 -16.10
C ARG A 115 9.59 -0.23 -15.14
N ARG A 116 10.75 0.14 -15.67
CA ARG A 116 11.85 0.76 -14.94
C ARG A 116 12.51 1.88 -15.74
N PRO A 117 13.14 2.87 -15.10
CA PRO A 117 13.93 3.88 -15.78
C PRO A 117 15.06 3.25 -16.61
N SER A 118 15.32 3.80 -17.79
CA SER A 118 16.53 3.51 -18.57
C SER A 118 17.67 4.43 -18.12
N GLU A 119 18.91 4.09 -18.52
CA GLU A 119 20.08 4.96 -18.30
C GLU A 119 19.87 6.36 -18.91
N GLU A 120 19.24 6.43 -20.09
CA GLU A 120 18.91 7.68 -20.77
C GLU A 120 17.93 8.54 -19.96
N ASP A 121 16.91 7.94 -19.32
CA ASP A 121 15.94 8.69 -18.51
C ASP A 121 16.61 9.37 -17.31
N VAL A 122 17.71 8.80 -16.80
CA VAL A 122 18.40 9.25 -15.59
C VAL A 122 19.76 9.90 -15.88
N LYS A 123 20.09 10.19 -17.13
CA LYS A 123 21.39 10.79 -17.52
C LYS A 123 21.65 12.12 -16.81
N ASP A 124 20.59 12.92 -16.66
CA ASP A 124 20.60 14.23 -16.03
C ASP A 124 20.05 14.23 -14.60
N VAL A 125 19.91 13.04 -14.00
CA VAL A 125 19.47 12.87 -12.62
C VAL A 125 20.68 12.62 -11.72
N ASP A 126 20.78 13.35 -10.63
CA ASP A 126 21.81 13.18 -9.61
C ASP A 126 21.33 12.24 -8.50
N ILE A 127 20.04 12.29 -8.12
CA ILE A 127 19.43 11.49 -7.05
C ILE A 127 18.05 10.96 -7.49
N MET A 128 17.78 9.70 -7.19
CA MET A 128 16.49 9.05 -7.38
C MET A 128 15.67 9.14 -6.09
N LEU A 129 14.38 9.41 -6.18
CA LEU A 129 13.48 9.51 -5.04
C LEU A 129 12.18 8.75 -5.31
N TYR A 130 11.74 7.94 -4.34
CA TYR A 130 10.50 7.17 -4.40
C TYR A 130 9.53 7.63 -3.33
N ASP A 131 8.27 7.86 -3.71
CA ASP A 131 7.18 8.15 -2.77
C ASP A 131 5.85 7.67 -3.34
N ILE A 132 5.36 6.49 -2.94
CA ILE A 132 4.06 5.96 -3.35
C ILE A 132 3.43 5.22 -2.16
N GLN A 133 2.13 5.43 -1.93
CA GLN A 133 1.35 4.71 -0.93
C GLN A 133 1.02 3.29 -1.42
N ASP A 134 1.54 2.28 -0.72
CA ASP A 134 1.17 0.87 -0.90
C ASP A 134 -0.02 0.48 0.00
N VAL A 135 -0.53 -0.75 -0.13
CA VAL A 135 -1.64 -1.29 0.68
C VAL A 135 -1.28 -2.55 1.49
N GLY A 136 -0.03 -3.00 1.45
CA GLY A 136 0.47 -4.09 2.29
C GLY A 136 0.20 -5.50 1.78
N VAL A 137 -0.01 -5.64 0.47
CA VAL A 137 -0.43 -6.92 -0.14
C VAL A 137 0.44 -7.25 -1.35
N ARG A 138 0.99 -8.46 -1.42
CA ARG A 138 2.03 -8.87 -2.38
C ARG A 138 1.63 -8.68 -3.84
N PHE A 139 0.36 -8.88 -4.17
CA PHE A 139 -0.17 -8.71 -5.53
C PHE A 139 -0.63 -7.28 -5.84
N TYR A 140 -0.38 -6.33 -4.94
CA TYR A 140 -0.44 -4.91 -5.25
C TYR A 140 0.93 -4.45 -5.75
N THR A 141 1.01 -4.04 -7.02
CA THR A 141 2.27 -4.08 -7.79
C THR A 141 3.25 -2.94 -7.49
N TYR A 142 2.97 -2.02 -6.57
CA TYR A 142 3.90 -0.93 -6.28
C TYR A 142 5.18 -1.41 -5.57
N ILE A 143 5.14 -2.50 -4.80
CA ILE A 143 6.36 -3.15 -4.31
C ILE A 143 7.24 -3.68 -5.46
N SER A 144 6.63 -4.17 -6.55
CA SER A 144 7.34 -4.62 -7.75
C SER A 144 7.93 -3.45 -8.53
N SER A 145 7.17 -2.37 -8.70
CA SER A 145 7.65 -1.11 -9.31
C SER A 145 8.81 -0.51 -8.51
N MET A 146 8.71 -0.52 -7.18
CA MET A 146 9.78 -0.04 -6.30
C MET A 146 11.05 -0.88 -6.46
N GLN A 147 10.95 -2.21 -6.49
CA GLN A 147 12.10 -3.07 -6.72
C GLN A 147 12.81 -2.72 -8.03
N GLU A 148 12.07 -2.57 -9.13
CA GLU A 148 12.67 -2.26 -10.43
C GLU A 148 13.26 -0.85 -10.51
N PHE A 149 12.65 0.12 -9.82
CA PHE A 149 13.19 1.47 -9.65
C PHE A 149 14.50 1.47 -8.85
N MET A 150 14.55 0.67 -7.78
CA MET A 150 15.72 0.49 -6.94
C MET A 150 16.86 -0.21 -7.68
N GLU A 151 16.56 -1.27 -8.45
CA GLU A 151 17.51 -1.93 -9.34
C GLU A 151 18.12 -0.92 -10.33
N ALA A 152 17.29 -0.12 -11.01
CA ALA A 152 17.76 0.90 -11.95
C ALA A 152 18.65 1.95 -11.25
N ALA A 153 18.23 2.48 -10.09
CA ALA A 153 19.02 3.45 -9.34
C ALA A 153 20.41 2.89 -9.00
N PHE A 154 20.48 1.67 -8.48
CA PHE A 154 21.74 1.07 -8.06
C PHE A 154 22.64 0.71 -9.25
N GLU A 155 22.07 0.10 -10.30
CA GLU A 155 22.81 -0.27 -11.51
C GLU A 155 23.44 0.94 -12.22
N TYR A 156 22.78 2.09 -12.18
CA TYR A 156 23.24 3.35 -12.78
C TYR A 156 23.97 4.26 -11.78
N GLY A 157 24.28 3.76 -10.58
CA GLY A 157 25.07 4.48 -9.58
C GLY A 157 24.40 5.75 -9.04
N LYS A 158 23.07 5.83 -9.08
CA LYS A 158 22.30 6.96 -8.56
C LYS A 158 21.94 6.71 -7.10
N PRO A 159 22.30 7.63 -6.16
CA PRO A 159 21.78 7.58 -4.80
C PRO A 159 20.25 7.54 -4.79
N LEU A 160 19.67 6.75 -3.89
CA LEU A 160 18.23 6.54 -3.78
C LEU A 160 17.71 6.97 -2.41
N ILE A 161 16.63 7.74 -2.41
CA ILE A 161 15.86 8.09 -1.22
C ILE A 161 14.47 7.45 -1.32
N ILE A 162 14.07 6.69 -0.30
CA ILE A 162 12.70 6.19 -0.13
C ILE A 162 12.01 7.05 0.93
N LEU A 163 10.93 7.74 0.54
CA LEU A 163 10.04 8.39 1.50
C LEU A 163 9.04 7.35 1.97
N ASP A 164 9.24 6.85 3.19
CA ASP A 164 8.42 5.76 3.72
C ASP A 164 6.98 6.22 3.93
N ARG A 165 6.03 5.28 3.82
CA ARG A 165 4.61 5.51 4.07
C ARG A 165 4.03 4.41 4.95
N PRO A 166 3.02 4.71 5.79
CA PRO A 166 2.41 3.70 6.65
C PRO A 166 1.78 2.57 5.82
N ASN A 167 1.93 1.32 6.26
CA ASN A 167 1.24 0.20 5.64
C ASN A 167 -0.15 0.05 6.29
N PRO A 168 -1.28 0.22 5.55
CA PRO A 168 -2.62 0.07 6.14
C PRO A 168 -2.91 -1.35 6.63
N ASN A 169 -2.25 -2.37 6.08
CA ASN A 169 -2.31 -3.77 6.51
C ASN A 169 -1.03 -4.19 7.27
N GLY A 170 -0.21 -3.24 7.75
CA GLY A 170 1.06 -3.49 8.41
C GLY A 170 0.96 -4.13 9.80
N PHE A 171 -0.25 -4.37 10.28
CA PHE A 171 -0.54 -4.86 11.62
C PHE A 171 -0.61 -6.38 11.76
N TYR A 172 -0.38 -7.12 10.67
CA TYR A 172 -0.35 -8.58 10.66
C TYR A 172 0.46 -9.10 9.47
N VAL A 173 0.80 -10.39 9.52
CA VAL A 173 1.47 -11.13 8.45
C VAL A 173 0.66 -12.40 8.22
N ASP A 174 0.29 -12.69 6.97
CA ASP A 174 -0.51 -13.88 6.66
C ASP A 174 -0.41 -14.34 5.19
N GLY A 175 -0.79 -15.58 4.95
CA GLY A 175 -0.80 -16.25 3.64
C GLY A 175 0.52 -16.96 3.28
N PRO A 176 0.49 -17.82 2.25
CA PRO A 176 1.68 -18.57 1.84
C PRO A 176 2.76 -17.62 1.31
N VAL A 177 4.01 -17.94 1.66
CA VAL A 177 5.20 -17.37 1.02
C VAL A 177 5.19 -17.76 -0.47
N LEU A 178 5.55 -16.82 -1.34
CA LEU A 178 5.56 -17.06 -2.78
C LEU A 178 6.60 -18.13 -3.15
N GLU A 179 6.15 -19.17 -3.84
CA GLU A 179 7.04 -20.15 -4.46
C GLU A 179 7.65 -19.58 -5.75
N LYS A 180 8.91 -19.93 -6.01
CA LYS A 180 9.73 -19.28 -7.05
C LYS A 180 9.15 -19.48 -8.45
N GLU A 181 8.54 -20.62 -8.73
CA GLU A 181 7.88 -20.95 -9.99
C GLU A 181 6.69 -20.04 -10.32
N PHE A 182 6.07 -19.40 -9.32
CA PHE A 182 4.94 -18.48 -9.50
C PHE A 182 5.37 -17.00 -9.54
N THR A 183 6.68 -16.74 -9.64
CA THR A 183 7.22 -15.37 -9.72
C THR A 183 6.67 -14.63 -10.93
N SER A 184 6.10 -13.47 -10.70
CA SER A 184 5.56 -12.57 -11.74
C SER A 184 5.55 -11.12 -11.25
N PHE A 185 4.99 -10.19 -12.03
CA PHE A 185 4.94 -8.79 -11.62
C PHE A 185 3.96 -8.53 -10.45
N ILE A 186 2.99 -9.43 -10.21
CA ILE A 186 2.09 -9.42 -9.04
C ILE A 186 2.68 -10.21 -7.85
N GLY A 187 3.97 -10.52 -7.88
CA GLY A 187 4.67 -11.20 -6.81
C GLY A 187 6.08 -11.55 -7.26
N LYS A 188 7.05 -10.70 -6.91
CA LYS A 188 8.45 -10.88 -7.32
C LYS A 188 9.31 -11.63 -6.31
N GLN A 189 8.94 -11.56 -5.02
CA GLN A 189 9.79 -12.00 -3.92
C GLN A 189 9.08 -12.98 -2.99
N PRO A 190 9.86 -13.82 -2.27
CA PRO A 190 9.33 -14.83 -1.35
C PRO A 190 8.87 -14.17 -0.04
N VAL A 191 7.82 -13.34 -0.14
CA VAL A 191 7.08 -12.79 1.01
C VAL A 191 5.67 -13.38 1.07
N PRO A 192 5.01 -13.40 2.24
CA PRO A 192 3.60 -13.79 2.36
C PRO A 192 2.65 -12.90 1.54
N ILE A 193 1.37 -13.26 1.45
CA ILE A 193 0.36 -12.43 0.77
C ILE A 193 0.24 -11.07 1.47
N VAL A 194 0.08 -11.08 2.79
CA VAL A 194 0.17 -9.88 3.63
C VAL A 194 1.52 -9.90 4.30
N TYR A 195 2.41 -9.02 3.86
CA TYR A 195 3.83 -9.09 4.22
C TYR A 195 4.20 -8.20 5.42
N GLY A 196 3.25 -7.42 5.96
CA GLY A 196 3.37 -6.70 7.24
C GLY A 196 4.36 -5.52 7.31
N MET A 197 5.14 -5.26 6.27
CA MET A 197 6.19 -4.23 6.26
C MET A 197 5.72 -2.90 5.68
N THR A 198 6.33 -1.79 6.08
CA THR A 198 6.27 -0.55 5.29
C THR A 198 7.03 -0.70 3.98
N ILE A 199 6.87 0.27 3.07
CA ILE A 199 7.59 0.25 1.81
C ILE A 199 9.10 0.46 2.02
N GLY A 200 9.50 1.26 3.02
CA GLY A 200 10.89 1.44 3.43
C GLY A 200 11.50 0.18 4.05
N GLU A 201 10.77 -0.52 4.92
CA GLU A 201 11.19 -1.82 5.48
C GLU A 201 11.36 -2.87 4.39
N TYR A 202 10.40 -2.97 3.46
CA TYR A 202 10.51 -3.86 2.31
C TYR A 202 11.71 -3.52 1.41
N ALA A 203 11.99 -2.23 1.16
CA ALA A 203 13.19 -1.80 0.43
C ALA A 203 14.48 -2.21 1.13
N SER A 204 14.53 -2.12 2.46
CA SER A 204 15.66 -2.60 3.25
C SER A 204 15.83 -4.11 3.13
N MET A 205 14.73 -4.86 3.18
CA MET A 205 14.73 -6.31 3.03
C MET A 205 15.23 -6.72 1.64
N LEU A 206 14.78 -6.06 0.57
CA LEU A 206 15.27 -6.30 -0.78
C LEU A 206 16.80 -6.18 -0.89
N ALA A 207 17.36 -5.12 -0.31
CA ALA A 207 18.81 -4.89 -0.32
C ALA A 207 19.58 -5.88 0.58
N GLY A 208 19.06 -6.12 1.78
CA GLY A 208 19.69 -6.96 2.80
C GLY A 208 19.74 -8.44 2.39
N GLU A 209 18.63 -8.95 1.87
CA GLU A 209 18.49 -10.35 1.44
C GLU A 209 19.04 -10.62 0.04
N LYS A 210 19.63 -9.60 -0.60
CA LYS A 210 20.18 -9.67 -1.97
C LYS A 210 19.15 -10.10 -3.01
N TRP A 211 17.93 -9.60 -2.88
CA TRP A 211 16.79 -9.94 -3.74
C TRP A 211 16.68 -9.10 -5.02
N LEU A 212 17.59 -8.13 -5.20
CA LEU A 212 17.71 -7.33 -6.42
C LEU A 212 18.47 -8.10 -7.51
N THR A 213 18.62 -7.49 -8.69
CA THR A 213 19.48 -8.02 -9.76
C THR A 213 20.93 -8.21 -9.25
N PRO A 214 21.70 -9.18 -9.81
CA PRO A 214 23.09 -9.37 -9.41
C PRO A 214 23.93 -8.08 -9.49
N LYS A 215 23.73 -7.27 -10.54
CA LYS A 215 24.41 -6.00 -10.73
C LYS A 215 24.00 -4.95 -9.67
N ALA A 216 22.71 -4.85 -9.35
CA ALA A 216 22.25 -3.94 -8.29
C ALA A 216 22.79 -4.35 -6.91
N ASN A 217 22.81 -5.65 -6.60
CA ASN A 217 23.36 -6.18 -5.36
C ASN A 217 24.87 -5.90 -5.22
N GLU A 218 25.63 -6.07 -6.30
CA GLU A 218 27.07 -5.75 -6.32
C GLU A 218 27.29 -4.25 -6.02
N LYS A 219 26.52 -3.37 -6.67
CA LYS A 219 26.58 -1.93 -6.42
C LYS A 219 26.21 -1.57 -4.98
N TYR A 220 25.13 -2.15 -4.47
CA TYR A 220 24.70 -1.93 -3.09
C TYR A 220 25.72 -2.41 -2.04
N ALA A 221 26.40 -3.52 -2.31
CA ALA A 221 27.47 -4.03 -1.45
C ALA A 221 28.69 -3.08 -1.41
N ALA A 222 28.97 -2.40 -2.53
CA ALA A 222 30.04 -1.40 -2.62
C ALA A 222 29.67 -0.01 -2.07
N PHE A 223 28.39 0.24 -1.77
CA PHE A 223 27.93 1.52 -1.27
C PHE A 223 28.43 1.82 0.13
N SER A 224 28.80 3.08 0.35
CA SER A 224 29.05 3.61 1.68
C SER A 224 27.77 3.49 2.51
N LYS A 225 27.93 3.12 3.78
CA LYS A 225 26.83 3.10 4.75
C LYS A 225 26.65 4.45 5.45
N VAL A 226 27.46 5.45 5.08
CA VAL A 226 27.27 6.84 5.51
C VAL A 226 25.96 7.37 4.93
N GLN A 227 25.19 8.05 5.78
CA GLN A 227 23.92 8.67 5.43
C GLN A 227 23.99 10.16 5.79
N GLU A 228 24.89 10.88 5.12
CA GLU A 228 25.08 12.31 5.31
C GLU A 228 24.79 13.07 4.02
N PRO A 229 24.29 14.32 4.09
CA PRO A 229 24.09 15.15 2.90
C PRO A 229 25.38 15.25 2.07
N GLY A 230 25.28 14.86 0.79
CA GLY A 230 26.43 14.83 -0.13
C GLY A 230 27.25 13.54 -0.11
N ASN A 231 27.04 12.64 0.86
CA ASN A 231 27.70 11.35 0.95
C ASN A 231 26.73 10.27 1.45
N PHE A 232 25.91 9.77 0.52
CA PHE A 232 25.00 8.65 0.76
C PHE A 232 24.73 7.92 -0.55
N ASN A 233 24.30 6.67 -0.46
CA ASN A 233 23.85 5.89 -1.62
C ASN A 233 22.41 5.38 -1.47
N PHE A 234 21.97 5.13 -0.24
CA PHE A 234 20.61 4.65 0.04
C PHE A 234 20.14 5.21 1.39
N LEU A 235 19.01 5.90 1.37
CA LEU A 235 18.40 6.54 2.54
C LEU A 235 16.91 6.20 2.59
N ILE A 236 16.42 5.86 3.77
CA ILE A 236 14.98 5.72 4.04
C ILE A 236 14.59 6.82 5.01
N VAL A 237 13.60 7.63 4.64
CA VAL A 237 12.98 8.60 5.54
C VAL A 237 11.80 7.90 6.20
N HIS A 238 12.01 7.36 7.39
CA HIS A 238 11.00 6.60 8.12
C HIS A 238 9.79 7.46 8.52
N ASN A 239 8.62 6.83 8.58
CA ASN A 239 7.44 7.42 9.22
C ASN A 239 7.76 7.85 10.66
N ALA A 240 7.23 8.98 11.11
CA ALA A 240 7.21 9.34 12.52
C ALA A 240 5.86 8.97 13.16
N ASN A 241 5.89 8.52 14.40
CA ASN A 241 4.72 8.08 15.19
C ASN A 241 3.94 6.89 14.59
N TYR A 242 4.60 6.04 13.80
CA TYR A 242 4.04 4.80 13.27
C TYR A 242 4.76 3.60 13.87
N ASP A 243 3.99 2.57 14.20
CA ASP A 243 4.45 1.22 14.51
C ASP A 243 3.48 0.20 13.91
N HIS A 244 3.78 -1.10 14.01
CA HIS A 244 2.90 -2.15 13.48
C HIS A 244 1.59 -2.34 14.28
N ASN A 245 1.37 -1.62 15.38
CA ASN A 245 0.05 -1.60 16.04
C ASN A 245 -0.86 -0.49 15.49
N SER A 246 -0.27 0.46 14.77
CA SER A 246 -0.95 1.63 14.23
C SER A 246 -1.98 1.24 13.16
N LYS A 247 -3.12 1.92 13.16
CA LYS A 247 -4.09 1.89 12.06
C LYS A 247 -3.97 3.18 11.27
N TYR A 248 -3.97 3.07 9.94
CA TYR A 248 -3.79 4.21 9.05
C TYR A 248 -4.85 4.18 7.95
N ILE A 249 -5.73 5.19 7.97
CA ILE A 249 -6.70 5.43 6.89
C ILE A 249 -6.03 6.31 5.85
N LEU A 250 -6.01 5.84 4.60
CA LEU A 250 -5.32 6.55 3.53
C LEU A 250 -6.08 7.84 3.20
N PRO A 251 -5.38 8.98 3.08
CA PRO A 251 -6.01 10.24 2.70
C PRO A 251 -6.43 10.24 1.22
N GLU A 252 -5.70 9.50 0.38
CA GLU A 252 -5.93 9.38 -1.06
C GLU A 252 -6.18 7.94 -1.45
N LYS A 253 -7.03 7.74 -2.47
CA LYS A 253 -7.29 6.41 -3.03
C LYS A 253 -6.03 5.89 -3.71
N PRO A 254 -5.50 4.71 -3.31
CA PRO A 254 -4.30 4.15 -3.92
C PRO A 254 -4.57 3.59 -5.32
N SER A 255 -5.81 3.17 -5.59
CA SER A 255 -6.28 2.83 -6.94
C SER A 255 -7.78 3.13 -7.09
N PRO A 256 -8.30 3.26 -8.32
CA PRO A 256 -9.72 3.51 -8.54
C PRO A 256 -10.67 2.50 -7.89
N ASN A 257 -10.24 1.23 -7.79
CA ASN A 257 -11.04 0.14 -7.22
C ASN A 257 -10.71 -0.16 -5.75
N LEU A 258 -9.84 0.61 -5.10
CA LEU A 258 -9.66 0.60 -3.64
C LEU A 258 -10.10 1.95 -3.07
N PRO A 259 -11.40 2.28 -3.14
CA PRO A 259 -11.88 3.63 -2.84
C PRO A 259 -11.86 3.99 -1.35
N GLU A 260 -11.84 2.99 -0.48
CA GLU A 260 -12.04 3.14 0.97
C GLU A 260 -11.18 2.12 1.75
N ILE A 261 -10.98 2.38 3.04
CA ILE A 261 -10.18 1.50 3.91
C ILE A 261 -10.79 0.10 4.05
N GLN A 262 -12.11 -0.03 3.96
CA GLN A 262 -12.82 -1.30 3.99
C GLN A 262 -12.42 -2.20 2.80
N SER A 263 -12.36 -1.63 1.59
CA SER A 263 -11.86 -2.34 0.41
C SER A 263 -10.41 -2.78 0.61
N ILE A 264 -9.57 -1.93 1.22
CA ILE A 264 -8.15 -2.22 1.49
C ILE A 264 -7.98 -3.35 2.52
N TYR A 265 -8.80 -3.37 3.57
CA TYR A 265 -8.79 -4.45 4.57
C TYR A 265 -9.30 -5.78 3.99
N TRP A 266 -10.30 -5.74 3.11
CA TRP A 266 -10.80 -6.93 2.44
C TRP A 266 -9.91 -7.43 1.30
N TYR A 267 -9.13 -6.55 0.68
CA TYR A 267 -8.31 -6.83 -0.51
C TYR A 267 -7.45 -8.10 -0.40
N PRO A 268 -6.74 -8.41 0.70
CA PRO A 268 -6.02 -9.67 0.87
C PRO A 268 -6.86 -10.93 0.67
N SER A 269 -8.16 -10.86 1.00
CA SER A 269 -9.10 -11.98 0.90
C SER A 269 -9.88 -11.95 -0.41
N THR A 270 -10.42 -10.79 -0.79
CA THR A 270 -11.34 -10.69 -1.94
C THR A 270 -10.61 -10.56 -3.27
N CYS A 271 -9.35 -10.12 -3.29
CA CYS A 271 -8.56 -10.12 -4.53
C CYS A 271 -8.24 -11.55 -5.01
N LEU A 272 -8.35 -12.57 -4.15
CA LEU A 272 -8.23 -13.97 -4.57
C LEU A 272 -9.31 -14.38 -5.58
N PHE A 273 -10.45 -13.69 -5.60
CA PHE A 273 -11.48 -13.90 -6.62
C PHE A 273 -11.06 -13.43 -8.02
N GLU A 274 -10.00 -12.63 -8.16
CA GLU A 274 -9.46 -12.29 -9.49
C GLU A 274 -9.01 -13.55 -10.25
N GLY A 275 -8.49 -14.57 -9.55
CA GLY A 275 -8.17 -15.89 -10.11
C GLY A 275 -9.36 -16.83 -10.30
N THR A 276 -10.58 -16.35 -10.14
CA THR A 276 -11.82 -17.13 -10.27
C THR A 276 -12.77 -16.52 -11.31
N SER A 277 -13.79 -17.27 -11.72
CA SER A 277 -14.86 -16.76 -12.58
C SER A 277 -15.83 -15.81 -11.87
N LEU A 278 -15.70 -15.57 -10.56
CA LEU A 278 -16.54 -14.61 -9.84
C LEU A 278 -16.08 -13.17 -10.08
N SER A 279 -17.05 -12.25 -10.06
CA SER A 279 -16.81 -10.82 -9.94
C SER A 279 -16.39 -10.50 -8.51
N GLU A 280 -15.31 -9.74 -8.35
CA GLU A 280 -14.80 -9.16 -7.11
C GLU A 280 -15.41 -7.77 -6.81
N GLY A 281 -16.53 -7.43 -7.46
CA GLY A 281 -17.27 -6.20 -7.23
C GLY A 281 -16.78 -4.97 -7.99
N ARG A 282 -15.75 -5.09 -8.83
CA ARG A 282 -15.41 -4.05 -9.81
C ARG A 282 -16.62 -3.73 -10.68
N GLY A 283 -16.80 -2.46 -11.03
CA GLY A 283 -18.01 -1.98 -11.73
C GLY A 283 -19.20 -1.67 -10.79
N THR A 284 -19.00 -1.75 -9.47
CA THR A 284 -19.98 -1.30 -8.47
C THR A 284 -19.43 -0.15 -7.63
N ASP A 285 -20.22 0.35 -6.68
CA ASP A 285 -19.78 1.32 -5.67
C ASP A 285 -18.91 0.70 -4.57
N LYS A 286 -18.84 -0.64 -4.48
CA LYS A 286 -18.19 -1.39 -3.39
C LYS A 286 -17.17 -2.44 -3.89
N PRO A 287 -16.23 -2.09 -4.78
CA PRO A 287 -15.21 -3.03 -5.25
C PRO A 287 -14.41 -3.62 -4.08
N PHE A 288 -14.13 -4.93 -4.17
CA PHE A 288 -13.47 -5.74 -3.14
C PHE A 288 -14.21 -5.85 -1.81
N GLN A 289 -15.41 -5.29 -1.65
CA GLN A 289 -16.28 -5.51 -0.48
C GLN A 289 -17.47 -6.41 -0.82
N ILE A 290 -17.76 -6.62 -2.11
CA ILE A 290 -18.78 -7.55 -2.59
C ILE A 290 -18.15 -8.49 -3.61
N PHE A 291 -18.67 -9.71 -3.72
CA PHE A 291 -18.25 -10.66 -4.75
C PHE A 291 -19.36 -11.68 -5.04
N GLY A 292 -19.35 -12.26 -6.24
CA GLY A 292 -20.37 -13.20 -6.68
C GLY A 292 -20.35 -13.50 -8.17
N ALA A 293 -21.32 -14.30 -8.62
CA ALA A 293 -21.50 -14.66 -10.02
C ALA A 293 -22.98 -14.85 -10.36
N PRO A 294 -23.39 -14.74 -11.64
CA PRO A 294 -24.77 -14.99 -12.06
C PRO A 294 -25.26 -16.41 -11.77
N SER A 295 -24.34 -17.37 -11.72
CA SER A 295 -24.60 -18.80 -11.50
C SER A 295 -24.82 -19.17 -10.03
N LEU A 296 -24.61 -18.26 -9.08
CA LEU A 296 -24.82 -18.52 -7.65
C LEU A 296 -26.31 -18.42 -7.25
N PRO A 297 -26.70 -19.02 -6.10
CA PRO A 297 -28.10 -19.05 -5.67
C PRO A 297 -28.74 -17.66 -5.56
N LYS A 298 -29.93 -17.50 -6.13
CA LYS A 298 -30.67 -16.22 -6.15
C LYS A 298 -31.13 -15.71 -4.78
N THR A 299 -31.03 -16.54 -3.75
CA THR A 299 -31.28 -16.17 -2.36
C THR A 299 -30.18 -15.32 -1.74
N LEU A 300 -29.02 -15.23 -2.41
CA LEU A 300 -27.88 -14.42 -1.99
C LEU A 300 -28.04 -12.95 -2.39
N PHE A 301 -27.17 -12.08 -1.86
CA PHE A 301 -27.18 -10.66 -2.18
C PHE A 301 -26.94 -10.42 -3.68
N ALA A 302 -27.81 -9.63 -4.31
CA ALA A 302 -27.74 -9.35 -5.73
C ALA A 302 -27.01 -8.02 -6.01
N PHE A 303 -26.16 -8.01 -7.04
CA PHE A 303 -25.50 -6.80 -7.54
C PHE A 303 -25.22 -6.90 -9.05
N THR A 304 -25.03 -5.77 -9.71
CA THR A 304 -24.75 -5.72 -11.15
C THR A 304 -23.52 -4.85 -11.40
N PRO A 305 -22.40 -5.43 -11.86
CA PRO A 305 -21.26 -4.68 -12.37
C PRO A 305 -21.65 -3.82 -13.58
N THR A 306 -21.28 -2.54 -13.57
CA THR A 306 -21.57 -1.55 -14.61
C THR A 306 -20.31 -0.73 -14.91
N SER A 307 -20.32 0.07 -15.97
CA SER A 307 -19.16 0.89 -16.33
C SER A 307 -18.92 1.98 -15.29
N ARG A 308 -17.71 2.02 -14.73
CA ARG A 308 -17.26 3.01 -13.74
C ARG A 308 -15.80 3.41 -13.98
N PRO A 309 -15.35 4.58 -13.47
CA PRO A 309 -13.94 4.94 -13.49
C PRO A 309 -13.07 3.83 -12.90
N GLY A 310 -12.11 3.33 -13.69
CA GLY A 310 -11.25 2.22 -13.31
C GLY A 310 -11.82 0.81 -13.51
N ALA A 311 -13.07 0.67 -13.99
CA ALA A 311 -13.72 -0.61 -14.28
C ALA A 311 -14.74 -0.43 -15.42
N VAL A 312 -14.24 -0.17 -16.63
CA VAL A 312 -15.08 0.06 -17.83
C VAL A 312 -15.66 -1.23 -18.42
N SER A 313 -15.04 -2.38 -18.14
CA SER A 313 -15.46 -3.72 -18.57
C SER A 313 -14.99 -4.77 -17.57
N SER A 314 -15.69 -4.92 -16.44
CA SER A 314 -15.40 -5.90 -15.37
C SER A 314 -16.02 -7.28 -15.66
N LYS A 315 -15.65 -8.31 -14.88
CA LYS A 315 -16.32 -9.61 -14.94
C LYS A 315 -17.83 -9.46 -14.70
N HIS A 316 -18.63 -10.19 -15.48
CA HIS A 316 -20.10 -10.16 -15.46
C HIS A 316 -20.67 -8.74 -15.71
N TYR A 317 -20.04 -7.99 -16.62
CA TYR A 317 -20.47 -6.65 -17.01
C TYR A 317 -21.94 -6.66 -17.48
N ASN A 318 -22.77 -5.82 -16.87
CA ASN A 318 -24.22 -5.73 -17.08
C ASN A 318 -25.02 -7.01 -16.79
N GLU A 319 -24.43 -7.98 -16.08
CA GLU A 319 -25.11 -9.19 -15.64
C GLU A 319 -25.41 -9.14 -14.13
N VAL A 320 -26.56 -9.67 -13.72
CA VAL A 320 -26.91 -9.76 -12.30
C VAL A 320 -26.11 -10.90 -11.67
N CYS A 321 -25.25 -10.55 -10.73
CA CYS A 321 -24.51 -11.47 -9.88
C CYS A 321 -25.25 -11.70 -8.56
N TYR A 322 -25.11 -12.90 -8.00
CA TYR A 322 -25.56 -13.23 -6.64
C TYR A 322 -24.34 -13.63 -5.81
N GLY A 323 -24.30 -13.22 -4.54
CA GLY A 323 -23.15 -13.52 -3.68
C GLY A 323 -23.21 -12.82 -2.32
N TRP A 324 -22.08 -12.26 -1.89
CA TRP A 324 -21.92 -11.72 -0.54
C TRP A 324 -21.64 -10.23 -0.58
N ASN A 325 -22.11 -9.56 0.46
CA ASN A 325 -21.79 -8.17 0.76
C ASN A 325 -21.10 -8.11 2.12
N LEU A 326 -19.82 -7.79 2.11
CA LEU A 326 -18.96 -7.68 3.28
C LEU A 326 -18.72 -6.22 3.71
N SER A 327 -19.45 -5.27 3.12
CA SER A 327 -19.34 -3.86 3.49
C SER A 327 -19.87 -3.59 4.89
N GLY A 328 -19.34 -2.53 5.50
CA GLY A 328 -19.68 -2.09 6.84
C GLY A 328 -18.89 -0.84 7.20
N THR A 329 -18.98 -0.44 8.47
CA THR A 329 -18.07 0.58 9.02
C THR A 329 -16.62 0.10 9.02
N PRO A 330 -15.62 0.99 9.02
CA PRO A 330 -14.21 0.60 9.15
C PRO A 330 -13.95 -0.34 10.33
N GLU A 331 -14.58 -0.10 11.48
CA GLU A 331 -14.44 -0.89 12.70
C GLU A 331 -15.04 -2.30 12.56
N GLU A 332 -16.23 -2.41 11.97
CA GLU A 332 -16.88 -3.71 11.69
C GLU A 332 -16.05 -4.54 10.71
N VAL A 333 -15.55 -3.91 9.64
CA VAL A 333 -14.73 -4.59 8.64
C VAL A 333 -13.40 -5.03 9.23
N LEU A 334 -12.71 -4.15 9.97
CA LEU A 334 -11.46 -4.50 10.64
C LEU A 334 -11.64 -5.68 11.60
N LYS A 335 -12.73 -5.69 12.37
CA LYS A 335 -13.09 -6.82 13.24
C LYS A 335 -13.41 -8.09 12.46
N ALA A 336 -14.09 -7.97 11.32
CA ALA A 336 -14.47 -9.12 10.49
C ALA A 336 -13.29 -9.75 9.75
N VAL A 337 -12.29 -8.94 9.35
CA VAL A 337 -11.03 -9.42 8.79
C VAL A 337 -10.20 -10.15 9.84
N ASP A 338 -10.29 -9.76 11.11
CA ASP A 338 -9.72 -10.50 12.25
C ASP A 338 -8.22 -10.83 12.06
N HIS A 339 -7.49 -9.85 11.52
CA HIS A 339 -6.04 -9.93 11.26
C HIS A 339 -5.60 -11.21 10.51
N LYS A 340 -6.42 -11.68 9.57
CA LYS A 340 -6.13 -12.85 8.74
C LYS A 340 -6.88 -12.83 7.41
N ILE A 341 -6.35 -13.53 6.43
CA ILE A 341 -6.98 -13.79 5.15
C ILE A 341 -8.18 -14.72 5.36
N GLN A 342 -9.36 -14.27 4.93
CA GLN A 342 -10.63 -14.95 5.18
C GLN A 342 -10.96 -15.94 4.06
N LEU A 343 -10.28 -17.09 4.05
CA LEU A 343 -10.47 -18.16 3.04
C LEU A 343 -11.88 -18.79 3.06
N LYS A 344 -12.66 -18.61 4.13
CA LYS A 344 -14.03 -19.13 4.21
C LYS A 344 -14.89 -18.72 3.02
N TRP A 345 -14.70 -17.50 2.52
CA TRP A 345 -15.50 -16.93 1.45
C TRP A 345 -15.26 -17.61 0.10
N ILE A 346 -13.99 -17.82 -0.26
CA ILE A 346 -13.66 -18.51 -1.52
C ILE A 346 -14.04 -20.00 -1.45
N LEU A 347 -13.95 -20.62 -0.27
CA LEU A 347 -14.39 -22.00 -0.05
C LEU A 347 -15.91 -22.15 -0.13
N GLU A 348 -16.68 -21.22 0.45
CA GLU A 348 -18.14 -21.19 0.34
C GLU A 348 -18.60 -20.93 -1.10
N ALA A 349 -17.99 -19.95 -1.76
CA ALA A 349 -18.21 -19.67 -3.18
C ALA A 349 -17.93 -20.91 -4.03
N TYR A 350 -16.79 -21.57 -3.83
CA TYR A 350 -16.44 -22.81 -4.54
C TYR A 350 -17.49 -23.89 -4.31
N LYS A 351 -17.96 -24.11 -3.07
CA LYS A 351 -19.00 -25.11 -2.76
C LYS A 351 -20.32 -24.83 -3.49
N LEU A 352 -20.75 -23.58 -3.54
CA LEU A 352 -22.03 -23.18 -4.16
C LEU A 352 -21.96 -23.04 -5.68
N PHE A 353 -20.78 -22.81 -6.25
CA PHE A 353 -20.63 -22.64 -7.69
C PHE A 353 -20.93 -23.95 -8.44
N PRO A 354 -21.82 -23.96 -9.44
CA PRO A 354 -22.31 -25.21 -10.03
C PRO A 354 -21.26 -25.97 -10.85
N ASP A 355 -20.37 -25.25 -11.55
CA ASP A 355 -19.40 -25.83 -12.48
C ASP A 355 -17.97 -25.73 -11.91
N LYS A 356 -17.51 -26.77 -11.22
CA LYS A 356 -16.22 -26.74 -10.49
C LYS A 356 -15.03 -26.52 -11.42
N ASP A 357 -15.10 -27.04 -12.64
CA ASP A 357 -14.04 -26.94 -13.63
C ASP A 357 -13.88 -25.51 -14.16
N LYS A 358 -14.93 -24.69 -14.05
CA LYS A 358 -14.91 -23.26 -14.43
C LYS A 358 -14.78 -22.30 -13.25
N PHE A 359 -14.55 -22.79 -12.04
CA PHE A 359 -14.45 -21.90 -10.89
C PHE A 359 -13.15 -21.09 -10.92
N PHE A 360 -12.01 -21.76 -11.08
CA PHE A 360 -10.71 -21.10 -11.19
C PHE A 360 -10.38 -20.81 -12.66
N LEU A 361 -9.81 -19.63 -12.92
CA LEU A 361 -9.34 -19.23 -14.24
C LEU A 361 -7.88 -19.67 -14.38
N VAL A 362 -7.65 -20.95 -14.67
CA VAL A 362 -6.31 -21.52 -14.90
C VAL A 362 -6.22 -22.06 -16.32
#